data_AF-A0A812T4A4-F1
#
_entry.id   AF-A0A812T4A4-F1
#
_cell.length_a   1.000
_cell.length_b   1.000
_cell.length_c   1.000
_cell.angle_alpha   90.00
_cell.angle_beta   90.00
_cell.angle_gamma   90.00
#
_symmetry.space_group_name_H-M   'P 1'
#
loop_
_entity.id
_entity.type
_entity.pdbx_description
1 polymer ?
#
loop_
_entity_poly.entity_id
_entity_poly.type
_entity_poly.pdbx_seq_one_letter_code
_entity_poly.pdbx_strand_id
1 'polypeptide(L)'
;MNKIPKLSPQALPRYWVCCFSVNQHSTICGENLTGDKDPVTGLQHPTCFCNLPKTLNQTPPLDDTGKSISCELNKFDSMMSYLACRHELQQVIAIDASFCLFQRAWCIAELVEAHKNMIPQHLKVFSRSKLYGTEEQLRDLRVQDMKATRSEDVDEILCKIPDKDAFNQFLQHLIFDTGGLLDQWHRGDASQQMGGVGRLLKWSRSGFDIWPLWEY
;
A
#
# COMPACT_ATOMS: atom_id res chain seq x y z
N MET A 1 -4.67 -25.18 41.81
CA MET A 1 -4.55 -23.84 41.21
C MET A 1 -3.68 -23.94 39.96
N ASN A 2 -4.30 -24.05 38.79
CA ASN A 2 -3.58 -24.07 37.52
C ASN A 2 -3.10 -22.65 37.21
N LYS A 3 -1.77 -22.45 37.20
CA LYS A 3 -1.17 -21.19 36.75
C LYS A 3 -1.41 -21.09 35.25
N ILE A 4 -2.26 -20.15 34.85
CA ILE A 4 -2.38 -19.72 33.46
C ILE A 4 -0.99 -19.19 33.05
N PRO A 5 -0.35 -19.74 32.00
CA PRO A 5 0.92 -19.23 31.53
C PRO A 5 0.70 -17.79 31.05
N LYS A 6 1.43 -16.83 31.65
CA LYS A 6 1.51 -15.47 31.15
C LYS A 6 2.21 -15.54 29.80
N LEU A 7 1.45 -15.37 28.71
CA LEU A 7 2.01 -15.03 27.41
C LEU A 7 2.85 -13.78 27.62
N SER A 8 4.13 -13.82 27.26
CA SER A 8 4.91 -12.60 27.10
C SER A 8 4.18 -11.69 26.13
N PRO A 9 4.15 -10.36 26.33
CA PRO A 9 3.56 -9.47 25.35
C PRO A 9 4.45 -9.53 24.10
N GLN A 10 4.09 -10.40 23.16
CA GLN A 10 4.62 -10.35 21.81
C GLN A 10 4.27 -8.97 21.28
N ALA A 11 5.28 -8.20 20.87
CA ALA A 11 5.05 -6.91 20.25
C ALA A 11 4.13 -7.14 19.05
N LEU A 12 2.99 -6.44 19.03
CA LEU A 12 2.08 -6.52 17.89
C LEU A 12 2.84 -6.05 16.62
N PRO A 13 2.58 -6.69 15.47
CA PRO A 13 3.22 -6.28 14.22
C PRO A 13 2.87 -4.82 13.91
N ARG A 14 3.87 -4.07 13.42
CA ARG A 14 3.71 -2.67 13.02
C ARG A 14 3.64 -2.61 11.51
N TYR A 15 2.66 -1.89 11.00
CA TYR A 15 2.41 -1.81 9.57
C TYR A 15 2.59 -0.39 9.05
N TRP A 16 3.31 -0.26 7.94
CA TRP A 16 3.24 0.90 7.08
C TRP A 16 2.01 0.75 6.18
N VAL A 17 1.09 1.70 6.32
CA VAL A 17 -0.07 1.84 5.46
C VAL A 17 -0.15 3.31 5.09
N CYS A 18 0.21 3.65 3.85
CA CYS A 18 0.37 5.03 3.38
C CYS A 18 -0.72 5.99 3.89
N CYS A 19 -1.99 5.61 3.73
CA CYS A 19 -3.13 6.45 4.10
C CYS A 19 -3.25 6.75 5.60
N PHE A 20 -2.59 5.97 6.46
CA PHE A 20 -2.53 6.18 7.91
C PHE A 20 -1.16 6.68 8.41
N SER A 21 -0.11 6.49 7.61
CA SER A 21 1.26 6.81 8.01
C SER A 21 1.57 8.29 7.86
N VAL A 22 0.91 9.01 6.93
CA VAL A 22 1.06 10.46 6.75
C VAL A 22 -0.24 11.20 7.06
N ASN A 23 -0.15 12.43 7.59
CA ASN A 23 -1.31 13.27 7.87
C ASN A 23 -1.93 13.85 6.58
N GLN A 24 -2.65 13.02 5.82
CA GLN A 24 -3.32 13.43 4.59
C GLN A 24 -4.40 14.51 4.83
N HIS A 25 -4.95 14.61 6.04
CA HIS A 25 -5.95 15.62 6.36
C HIS A 25 -5.38 17.06 6.31
N SER A 26 -4.09 17.22 6.59
CA SER A 26 -3.38 18.50 6.50
C SER A 26 -3.15 18.98 5.05
N THR A 27 -3.43 18.13 4.05
CA THR A 27 -3.07 18.40 2.66
C THR A 27 -4.22 18.27 1.66
N ILE A 28 -5.11 17.28 1.80
CA ILE A 28 -6.05 16.93 0.71
C ILE A 28 -7.55 16.88 1.12
N CYS A 29 -7.93 17.32 2.32
CA CYS A 29 -9.37 17.38 2.66
C CYS A 29 -10.04 18.68 2.18
N GLY A 30 -11.37 18.69 2.13
CA GLY A 30 -12.17 19.89 1.85
C GLY A 30 -12.76 19.97 0.46
N GLU A 31 -12.25 19.16 -0.47
CA GLU A 31 -12.72 19.13 -1.85
C GLU A 31 -12.81 17.68 -2.36
N ASN A 32 -13.66 17.47 -3.36
CA ASN A 32 -13.78 16.23 -4.12
C ASN A 32 -13.64 16.57 -5.61
N LEU A 33 -12.41 16.88 -6.03
CA LEU A 33 -12.09 17.44 -7.35
C LEU A 33 -12.53 16.56 -8.53
N THR A 34 -12.52 15.25 -8.34
CA THR A 34 -12.88 14.26 -9.37
C THR A 34 -14.35 13.84 -9.29
N GLY A 35 -15.09 14.33 -8.29
CA GLY A 35 -16.48 13.92 -8.06
C GLY A 35 -16.59 12.44 -7.69
N ASP A 36 -15.57 11.89 -7.02
CA ASP A 36 -15.50 10.48 -6.64
C ASP A 36 -16.71 10.09 -5.80
N LYS A 37 -17.17 8.88 -6.06
CA LYS A 37 -18.31 8.26 -5.38
C LYS A 37 -17.84 7.07 -4.59
N ASP A 38 -18.46 6.88 -3.44
CA ASP A 38 -18.32 5.66 -2.66
C ASP A 38 -18.72 4.46 -3.54
N PRO A 39 -17.82 3.48 -3.75
CA PRO A 39 -18.07 2.38 -4.66
C PRO A 39 -19.14 1.40 -4.16
N VAL A 40 -19.50 1.45 -2.87
CA VAL A 40 -20.53 0.62 -2.26
C VAL A 40 -21.89 1.30 -2.34
N THR A 41 -21.97 2.59 -2.00
CA THR A 41 -23.25 3.32 -1.93
C THR A 41 -23.60 4.10 -3.20
N GLY A 42 -22.62 4.37 -4.06
CA GLY A 42 -22.76 5.22 -5.24
C GLY A 42 -22.95 6.70 -4.92
N LEU A 43 -22.94 7.08 -3.64
CA LEU A 43 -23.07 8.46 -3.19
C LEU A 43 -21.73 9.17 -3.35
N GLN A 44 -21.78 10.47 -3.69
CA GLN A 44 -20.59 11.28 -3.74
C GLN A 44 -19.93 11.34 -2.36
N HIS A 45 -18.60 11.20 -2.31
CA HIS A 45 -17.89 11.29 -1.03
C HIS A 45 -18.11 12.67 -0.39
N PRO A 46 -18.50 12.72 0.89
CA PRO A 46 -18.71 13.98 1.57
C PRO A 46 -17.40 14.74 1.71
N THR A 47 -17.44 16.05 1.47
CA THR A 47 -16.29 16.94 1.69
C THR A 47 -16.17 17.26 3.17
N CYS A 48 -14.93 17.35 3.66
CA CYS A 48 -14.68 17.75 5.04
C CYS A 48 -14.80 19.26 5.23
N PHE A 49 -15.58 19.73 6.19
CA PHE A 49 -15.81 21.17 6.44
C PHE A 49 -14.92 21.76 7.55
N CYS A 50 -13.77 21.14 7.84
CA CYS A 50 -12.93 21.57 8.96
C CYS A 50 -12.26 22.94 8.74
N ASN A 51 -12.22 23.44 7.51
CA ASN A 51 -11.53 24.68 7.10
C ASN A 51 -10.07 24.78 7.59
N LEU A 52 -9.44 23.64 7.91
CA LEU A 52 -8.05 23.60 8.34
C LEU A 52 -7.16 24.04 7.18
N PRO A 53 -6.27 25.05 7.37
CA PRO A 53 -5.32 25.47 6.35
C PRO A 53 -4.52 24.30 5.80
N LYS A 54 -4.33 24.25 4.48
CA LYS A 54 -3.61 23.17 3.82
C LYS A 54 -2.13 23.49 3.65
N THR A 55 -1.31 22.53 4.01
CA THR A 55 0.15 22.61 3.87
C THR A 55 0.57 21.70 2.73
N LEU A 56 0.89 22.31 1.59
CA LEU A 56 1.30 21.63 0.37
C LEU A 56 2.82 21.67 0.22
N ASN A 57 3.36 21.03 -0.82
CA ASN A 57 4.82 20.88 -1.02
C ASN A 57 5.58 22.22 -1.11
N GLN A 58 4.90 23.33 -1.41
CA GLN A 58 5.50 24.67 -1.51
C GLN A 58 4.91 25.66 -0.49
N THR A 59 4.17 25.20 0.53
CA THR A 59 3.66 26.06 1.60
C THR A 59 4.82 26.45 2.54
N PRO A 60 5.09 27.75 2.78
CA PRO A 60 6.15 28.17 3.70
C PRO A 60 5.91 27.71 5.15
N PRO A 61 6.97 27.57 5.97
CA PRO A 61 8.38 27.83 5.64
C PRO A 61 8.99 26.74 4.75
N LEU A 62 9.88 27.16 3.85
CA LEU A 62 10.57 26.27 2.91
C LEU A 62 11.99 25.95 3.40
N ASP A 63 12.47 24.74 3.10
CA ASP A 63 13.87 24.36 3.26
C ASP A 63 14.75 24.94 2.12
N ASP A 64 16.04 24.63 2.17
CA ASP A 64 17.04 25.01 1.17
C ASP A 64 16.79 24.43 -0.22
N THR A 65 15.97 23.37 -0.31
CA THR A 65 15.52 22.76 -1.56
C THR A 65 14.22 23.37 -2.09
N GLY A 66 13.65 24.37 -1.39
CA GLY A 66 12.40 25.03 -1.76
C GLY A 66 11.15 24.22 -1.40
N LYS A 67 11.27 23.21 -0.54
CA LYS A 67 10.15 22.35 -0.12
C LYS A 67 9.62 22.75 1.24
N SER A 68 8.31 22.62 1.41
CA SER A 68 7.64 22.91 2.68
C SER A 68 8.20 22.03 3.79
N ILE A 69 8.66 22.66 4.86
CA ILE A 69 9.10 21.99 6.09
C ILE A 69 7.90 21.34 6.79
N SER A 70 6.72 21.92 6.65
CA SER A 70 5.51 21.47 7.35
C SER A 70 4.70 20.41 6.57
N CYS A 71 4.97 20.19 5.28
CA CYS A 71 4.29 19.13 4.51
C CYS A 71 4.83 17.75 4.89
N GLU A 72 4.00 16.85 5.41
CA GLU A 72 4.42 15.47 5.72
C GLU A 72 4.49 14.58 4.46
N LEU A 73 3.65 14.85 3.45
CA LEU A 73 3.55 14.01 2.25
C LEU A 73 4.88 13.93 1.49
N ASN A 74 5.62 15.04 1.38
CA ASN A 74 6.90 15.07 0.66
C ASN A 74 8.07 14.46 1.46
N LYS A 75 7.83 14.00 2.70
CA LYS A 75 8.82 13.39 3.62
C LYS A 75 8.56 11.91 3.89
N PHE A 76 7.68 11.27 3.14
CA PHE A 76 7.31 9.87 3.37
C PHE A 76 8.54 8.95 3.37
N ASP A 77 9.50 9.20 2.49
CA ASP A 77 10.76 8.45 2.35
C ASP A 77 11.61 8.54 3.61
N SER A 78 11.82 9.76 4.10
CA SER A 78 12.57 10.04 5.32
C SER A 78 11.91 9.41 6.54
N MET A 79 10.58 9.50 6.64
CA MET A 79 9.83 8.90 7.75
C MET A 79 9.87 7.36 7.70
N MET A 80 9.68 6.77 6.52
CA MET A 80 9.74 5.33 6.33
C MET A 80 11.12 4.79 6.74
N SER A 81 12.20 5.41 6.26
CA SER A 81 13.56 5.02 6.60
C SER A 81 13.85 5.18 8.10
N TYR A 82 13.42 6.31 8.69
CA TYR A 82 13.59 6.57 10.13
C TYR A 82 12.91 5.50 10.99
N LEU A 83 11.68 5.11 10.63
CA LEU A 83 10.89 4.10 11.35
C LEU A 83 11.44 2.69 11.15
N ALA A 84 11.82 2.34 9.92
CA ALA A 84 12.41 1.04 9.61
C ALA A 84 13.72 0.78 10.38
N CYS A 85 14.52 1.83 10.60
CA CYS A 85 15.74 1.72 11.40
C CYS A 85 15.50 1.48 12.90
N ARG A 86 14.28 1.73 13.41
CA ARG A 86 13.96 1.69 14.85
C ARG A 86 12.98 0.59 15.23
N HIS A 87 12.24 0.10 14.27
CA HIS A 87 11.14 -0.81 14.49
C HIS A 87 11.11 -1.87 13.38
N GLU A 88 10.74 -3.09 13.78
CA GLU A 88 10.30 -4.10 12.83
C GLU A 88 8.97 -3.63 12.23
N LEU A 89 9.06 -3.13 11.01
CA LEU A 89 7.96 -2.58 10.22
C LEU A 89 7.67 -3.54 9.07
N GLN A 90 6.41 -3.67 8.69
CA GLN A 90 5.97 -4.42 7.50
C GLN A 90 5.12 -3.51 6.63
N GLN A 91 5.14 -3.66 5.31
CA GLN A 91 4.27 -2.90 4.40
C GLN A 91 3.14 -3.79 3.91
N VAL A 92 1.90 -3.31 3.99
CA VAL A 92 0.75 -3.96 3.36
C VAL A 92 0.41 -3.21 2.08
N ILE A 93 0.36 -3.93 0.96
CA ILE A 93 0.08 -3.38 -0.36
C ILE A 93 -1.28 -3.91 -0.80
N ALA A 94 -2.33 -3.13 -0.57
CA ALA A 94 -3.67 -3.49 -0.99
C ALA A 94 -3.94 -2.91 -2.39
N ILE A 95 -4.12 -3.79 -3.38
CA ILE A 95 -4.40 -3.38 -4.75
C ILE A 95 -5.90 -3.46 -5.06
N ASP A 96 -6.38 -2.49 -5.82
CA ASP A 96 -7.74 -2.45 -6.33
C ASP A 96 -7.95 -3.47 -7.46
N ALA A 97 -9.21 -3.74 -7.80
CA ALA A 97 -9.56 -4.73 -8.82
C ALA A 97 -9.10 -4.36 -10.24
N SER A 98 -8.77 -3.09 -10.49
CA SER A 98 -8.21 -2.59 -11.76
C SER A 98 -6.70 -2.41 -11.73
N PHE A 99 -6.03 -2.77 -10.62
CA PHE A 99 -4.58 -2.66 -10.44
C PHE A 99 -4.05 -1.23 -10.64
N CYS A 100 -4.91 -0.21 -10.49
CA CYS A 100 -4.53 1.18 -10.72
C CYS A 100 -3.47 1.67 -9.71
N LEU A 101 -3.31 1.00 -8.56
CA LEU A 101 -2.21 1.26 -7.63
C LEU A 101 -0.84 1.31 -8.32
N PHE A 102 -0.54 0.39 -9.23
CA PHE A 102 0.76 0.36 -9.91
C PHE A 102 0.97 1.50 -10.91
N GLN A 103 -0.11 2.20 -11.27
CA GLN A 103 -0.06 3.38 -12.13
C GLN A 103 0.06 4.67 -11.29
N ARG A 104 0.05 4.59 -9.95
CA ARG A 104 0.13 5.77 -9.08
C ARG A 104 1.57 6.02 -8.67
N ALA A 105 2.11 7.17 -9.08
CA ALA A 105 3.52 7.51 -8.88
C ALA A 105 3.93 7.42 -7.40
N TRP A 106 3.14 8.00 -6.49
CA TRP A 106 3.41 7.95 -5.05
C TRP A 106 3.45 6.51 -4.50
N CYS A 107 2.49 5.67 -4.91
CA CYS A 107 2.43 4.29 -4.44
C CYS A 107 3.68 3.52 -4.87
N ILE A 108 4.14 3.69 -6.11
CA ILE A 108 5.36 3.04 -6.60
C ILE A 108 6.61 3.55 -5.89
N ALA A 109 6.71 4.85 -5.64
CA ALA A 109 7.81 5.41 -4.87
C ALA A 109 7.88 4.79 -3.46
N GLU A 110 6.73 4.60 -2.79
CA GLU A 110 6.66 3.92 -1.49
C GLU A 110 7.00 2.42 -1.56
N LEU A 111 6.62 1.72 -2.63
CA LEU A 111 7.00 0.30 -2.81
C LEU A 111 8.51 0.15 -2.90
N VAL A 112 9.15 0.99 -3.70
CA VAL A 112 10.59 0.95 -3.91
C VAL A 112 11.33 1.37 -2.64
N GLU A 113 10.87 2.41 -1.95
CA GLU A 113 11.48 2.86 -0.71
C GLU A 113 11.38 1.81 0.39
N ALA A 114 10.24 1.12 0.52
CA ALA A 114 10.09 0.05 1.49
C ALA A 114 11.07 -1.11 1.22
N HIS A 115 11.23 -1.50 -0.05
CA HIS A 115 12.18 -2.53 -0.44
C HIS A 115 13.63 -2.11 -0.13
N LYS A 116 14.02 -0.87 -0.42
CA LYS A 116 15.36 -0.34 -0.10
C LYS A 116 15.66 -0.38 1.40
N ASN A 117 14.65 -0.12 2.23
CA ASN A 117 14.76 -0.21 3.69
C ASN A 117 14.55 -1.63 4.24
N MET A 118 14.53 -2.65 3.37
CA MET A 118 14.34 -4.07 3.73
C MET A 118 13.06 -4.34 4.56
N ILE A 119 12.04 -3.52 4.36
CA ILE A 119 10.73 -3.68 5.01
C ILE A 119 10.02 -4.85 4.30
N PRO A 120 9.60 -5.92 5.01
CA PRO A 120 8.83 -6.99 4.39
C PRO A 120 7.52 -6.48 3.79
N GLN A 121 7.26 -6.83 2.53
CA GLN A 121 6.10 -6.36 1.77
C GLN A 121 5.08 -7.48 1.59
N HIS A 122 3.80 -7.18 1.82
CA HIS A 122 2.70 -8.13 1.74
C HIS A 122 1.62 -7.63 0.78
N LEU A 123 1.62 -8.19 -0.42
CA LEU A 123 0.61 -7.92 -1.43
C LEU A 123 -0.75 -8.54 -1.04
N LYS A 124 -1.83 -7.76 -1.20
CA LYS A 124 -3.22 -8.17 -1.01
C LYS A 124 -4.01 -7.84 -2.25
N VAL A 125 -4.43 -8.89 -2.95
CA VAL A 125 -5.16 -8.80 -4.22
C VAL A 125 -6.63 -9.11 -3.98
N PHE A 126 -7.53 -8.36 -4.61
CA PHE A 126 -8.98 -8.57 -4.51
C PHE A 126 -9.41 -9.95 -5.04
N SER A 127 -8.90 -10.37 -6.21
CA SER A 127 -9.24 -11.65 -6.82
C SER A 127 -8.08 -12.22 -7.64
N ARG A 128 -7.89 -13.54 -7.53
CA ARG A 128 -6.89 -14.29 -8.30
C ARG A 128 -7.15 -14.25 -9.80
N SER A 129 -8.41 -14.34 -10.23
CA SER A 129 -8.77 -14.28 -11.66
C SER A 129 -8.41 -12.92 -12.28
N LYS A 130 -8.54 -11.84 -11.49
CA LYS A 130 -8.17 -10.48 -11.91
C LYS A 130 -6.65 -10.29 -12.00
N LEU A 131 -5.87 -10.98 -11.18
CA LEU A 131 -4.42 -10.97 -11.29
C LEU A 131 -3.96 -11.55 -12.62
N TYR A 132 -4.38 -12.75 -12.97
CA TYR A 132 -3.94 -13.40 -14.21
C TYR A 132 -4.32 -12.61 -15.47
N GLY A 133 -5.48 -11.96 -15.49
CA GLY A 133 -5.90 -11.14 -16.62
C GLY A 133 -5.20 -9.77 -16.72
N THR A 134 -4.58 -9.30 -15.64
CA THR A 134 -3.95 -7.96 -15.57
C THR A 134 -2.43 -8.03 -15.51
N GLU A 135 -1.85 -9.20 -15.25
CA GLU A 135 -0.40 -9.40 -15.14
C GLU A 135 0.36 -8.91 -16.38
N GLU A 136 -0.18 -9.16 -17.57
CA GLU A 136 0.41 -8.69 -18.84
C GLU A 136 0.49 -7.16 -18.89
N GLN A 137 -0.54 -6.46 -18.41
CA GLN A 137 -0.58 -4.99 -18.37
C GLN A 137 0.49 -4.40 -17.42
N LEU A 138 0.94 -5.18 -16.44
CA LEU A 138 1.96 -4.75 -15.49
C LEU A 138 3.39 -4.88 -16.07
N ARG A 139 3.58 -5.64 -17.15
CA ARG A 139 4.92 -5.86 -17.77
C ARG A 139 5.46 -4.62 -18.47
N ASP A 140 4.57 -3.75 -18.92
CA ASP A 140 4.92 -2.49 -19.57
C ASP A 140 4.94 -1.29 -18.62
N LEU A 141 4.90 -1.52 -17.29
CA LEU A 141 4.93 -0.44 -16.32
C LEU A 141 6.23 0.36 -16.40
N ARG A 142 6.07 1.67 -16.54
CA ARG A 142 7.15 2.65 -16.47
C ARG A 142 6.77 3.78 -15.53
N VAL A 143 7.74 4.24 -14.73
CA VAL A 143 7.54 5.34 -13.79
C VAL A 143 7.15 6.65 -14.48
N GLN A 144 7.59 6.83 -15.72
CA GLN A 144 7.26 7.99 -16.54
C GLN A 144 5.78 8.04 -16.96
N ASP A 145 5.10 6.90 -17.02
CA ASP A 145 3.70 6.79 -17.48
C ASP A 145 2.71 6.84 -16.31
N MET A 146 3.22 7.02 -15.08
CA MET A 146 2.43 7.04 -13.86
C MET A 146 1.69 8.36 -13.65
N LYS A 147 0.63 8.28 -12.85
CA LYS A 147 -0.33 9.36 -12.61
C LYS A 147 -0.33 9.76 -11.15
N ALA A 148 -0.63 11.02 -10.93
CA ALA A 148 -1.05 11.57 -9.64
C ALA A 148 -2.18 12.57 -9.89
N THR A 149 -2.95 12.88 -8.84
CA THR A 149 -4.02 13.88 -8.93
C THR A 149 -3.48 15.25 -9.36
N ARG A 150 -2.23 15.54 -8.98
CA ARG A 150 -1.50 16.74 -9.36
C ARG A 150 -0.29 16.34 -10.18
N SER A 151 -0.07 16.98 -11.32
CA SER A 151 1.08 16.66 -12.19
C SER A 151 2.42 16.99 -11.51
N GLU A 152 2.46 18.02 -10.66
CA GLU A 152 3.69 18.41 -9.94
C GLU A 152 4.24 17.28 -9.05
N ASP A 153 3.36 16.41 -8.55
CA ASP A 153 3.75 15.26 -7.74
C ASP A 153 4.49 14.20 -8.57
N VAL A 154 4.11 14.01 -9.84
CA VAL A 154 4.80 13.11 -10.76
C VAL A 154 6.20 13.66 -11.05
N ASP A 155 6.29 14.96 -11.33
CA ASP A 155 7.57 15.64 -11.57
C ASP A 155 8.49 15.53 -10.36
N GLU A 156 7.97 15.70 -9.15
CA GLU A 156 8.74 15.55 -7.91
C GLU A 156 9.33 14.15 -7.77
N ILE A 157 8.54 13.10 -8.02
CA ILE A 157 9.01 11.72 -7.95
C ILE A 157 10.05 11.44 -9.04
N LEU A 158 9.78 11.86 -10.27
CA LEU A 158 10.71 11.66 -11.40
C LEU A 158 12.03 12.41 -11.18
N CYS A 159 12.02 13.56 -10.52
CA CYS A 159 13.24 14.30 -10.16
C CYS A 159 14.09 13.54 -9.13
N LYS A 160 13.48 12.77 -8.22
CA LYS A 160 14.20 11.93 -7.24
C LYS A 160 14.85 10.69 -7.85
N ILE A 161 14.47 10.30 -9.06
CA ILE A 161 14.96 9.10 -9.74
C ILE A 161 16.05 9.52 -10.74
N PRO A 162 17.35 9.31 -10.47
CA PRO A 162 18.40 9.76 -11.37
C PRO A 162 18.37 8.99 -12.71
N ASP A 163 18.24 7.66 -12.64
CA ASP A 163 18.15 6.77 -13.78
C ASP A 163 16.78 6.09 -13.81
N LYS A 164 15.94 6.50 -14.77
CA LYS A 164 14.57 6.00 -14.89
C LYS A 164 14.52 4.60 -15.47
N ASP A 165 15.46 4.23 -16.34
CA ASP A 165 15.45 2.92 -16.97
C ASP A 165 15.92 1.86 -15.99
N ALA A 166 16.97 2.15 -15.21
CA ALA A 166 17.37 1.30 -14.09
C ALA A 166 16.25 1.17 -13.04
N PHE A 167 15.54 2.26 -12.75
CA PHE A 167 14.38 2.22 -11.84
C PHE A 167 13.26 1.33 -12.38
N ASN A 168 12.93 1.43 -13.67
CA ASN A 168 11.90 0.59 -14.29
C ASN A 168 12.30 -0.89 -14.29
N GLN A 169 13.55 -1.22 -14.60
CA GLN A 169 14.05 -2.59 -14.51
C GLN A 169 13.94 -3.10 -13.07
N PHE A 170 14.38 -2.30 -12.10
CA PHE A 170 14.25 -2.64 -10.69
C PHE A 170 12.79 -2.86 -10.28
N LEU A 171 11.86 -2.02 -10.74
CA LEU A 171 10.44 -2.17 -10.46
C LEU A 171 9.88 -3.47 -11.05
N GLN A 172 10.27 -3.83 -12.28
CA GLN A 172 9.90 -5.09 -12.90
C GLN A 172 10.40 -6.28 -12.08
N HIS A 173 11.67 -6.24 -11.63
CA HIS A 173 12.22 -7.27 -10.75
C HIS A 173 11.45 -7.36 -9.42
N LEU A 174 11.15 -6.22 -8.78
CA LEU A 174 10.41 -6.17 -7.53
C LEU A 174 9.03 -6.83 -7.64
N ILE A 175 8.34 -6.66 -8.78
CA ILE A 175 6.99 -7.20 -8.99
C ILE A 175 7.04 -8.68 -9.40
N PHE A 176 7.88 -9.05 -10.36
CA PHE A 176 7.75 -10.30 -11.12
C PHE A 176 8.82 -11.36 -10.85
N ASP A 177 10.02 -10.99 -10.37
CA ASP A 177 11.10 -11.96 -10.23
C ASP A 177 10.77 -13.05 -9.19
N THR A 178 11.59 -14.09 -9.15
CA THR A 178 11.55 -15.07 -8.07
C THR A 178 11.82 -14.36 -6.74
N GLY A 179 10.89 -14.44 -5.80
CA GLY A 179 10.95 -13.65 -4.58
C GLY A 179 10.35 -12.24 -4.69
N GLY A 180 9.84 -11.83 -5.86
CA GLY A 180 9.09 -10.59 -6.04
C GLY A 180 7.66 -10.66 -5.48
N LEU A 181 6.92 -9.56 -5.57
CA LEU A 181 5.59 -9.42 -4.96
C LEU A 181 4.58 -10.47 -5.45
N LEU A 182 4.53 -10.75 -6.75
CA LEU A 182 3.57 -11.71 -7.31
C LEU A 182 3.94 -13.14 -6.95
N ASP A 183 5.22 -13.51 -7.05
CA ASP A 183 5.70 -14.84 -6.67
C ASP A 183 5.47 -15.13 -5.18
N GLN A 184 5.79 -14.17 -4.30
CA GLN A 184 5.49 -14.29 -2.87
C GLN A 184 3.99 -14.45 -2.60
N TRP A 185 3.14 -13.70 -3.32
CA TRP A 185 1.70 -13.83 -3.20
C TRP A 185 1.20 -15.22 -3.63
N HIS A 186 1.68 -15.75 -4.77
CA HIS A 186 1.32 -17.08 -5.23
C HIS A 186 1.71 -18.18 -4.23
N ARG A 187 2.92 -18.10 -3.65
CA ARG A 187 3.38 -19.04 -2.62
C ARG A 187 2.58 -18.90 -1.31
N GLY A 188 2.26 -17.67 -0.92
CA GLY A 188 1.45 -17.35 0.25
C GLY A 188 0.01 -17.84 0.12
N ASP A 189 -0.62 -17.71 -1.05
CA ASP A 189 -1.98 -18.20 -1.36
C ASP A 189 -2.05 -19.72 -1.18
N ALA A 190 -1.10 -20.47 -1.75
CA ALA A 190 -1.07 -21.93 -1.58
C ALA A 190 -1.01 -22.34 -0.09
N SER A 191 -0.15 -21.68 0.69
CA SER A 191 -0.03 -21.94 2.14
C SER A 191 -1.29 -21.54 2.92
N GLN A 192 -1.89 -20.39 2.60
CA GLN A 192 -3.12 -19.92 3.24
C GLN A 192 -4.32 -20.80 2.88
N GLN A 193 -4.43 -21.26 1.64
CA GLN A 193 -5.45 -22.21 1.18
C GLN A 193 -5.31 -23.55 1.92
N MET A 194 -4.10 -24.10 2.03
CA MET A 194 -3.87 -25.30 2.84
C MET A 194 -4.23 -25.09 4.32
N GLY A 195 -3.93 -23.92 4.88
CA GLY A 195 -4.36 -23.56 6.24
C GLY A 195 -5.88 -23.45 6.38
N GLY A 196 -6.57 -22.94 5.36
CA GLY A 196 -8.03 -22.88 5.28
C GLY A 196 -8.66 -24.27 5.21
N VAL A 197 -8.14 -25.14 4.33
CA VAL A 197 -8.53 -26.55 4.23
C VAL A 197 -8.27 -27.28 5.55
N GLY A 198 -7.12 -27.03 6.19
CA GLY A 198 -6.80 -27.59 7.51
C GLY A 198 -7.78 -27.16 8.60
N ARG A 199 -8.21 -25.90 8.61
CA ARG A 199 -9.26 -25.40 9.52
C ARG A 199 -10.61 -26.04 9.23
N LEU A 200 -11.01 -26.15 7.97
CA LEU A 200 -12.24 -26.83 7.54
C LEU A 200 -12.24 -28.32 7.93
N LEU A 201 -11.14 -29.05 7.71
CA LEU A 201 -10.98 -30.44 8.11
C LEU A 201 -10.98 -30.62 9.64
N LYS A 202 -10.41 -29.65 10.37
CA LYS A 202 -10.47 -29.64 11.84
C LYS A 202 -11.92 -29.44 12.30
N TRP A 203 -12.69 -28.58 11.64
CA TRP A 203 -14.09 -28.32 11.97
C TRP A 203 -15.01 -29.48 11.57
N SER A 204 -14.79 -30.13 10.43
CA SER A 204 -15.57 -31.30 10.00
C SER A 204 -15.37 -32.51 10.93
N ARG A 205 -14.16 -32.70 11.46
CA ARG A 205 -13.89 -33.72 12.50
C ARG A 205 -14.46 -33.37 13.88
N SER A 206 -14.85 -32.12 14.10
CA SER A 206 -15.43 -31.65 15.36
C SER A 206 -16.97 -31.68 15.37
N GLY A 207 -17.62 -32.18 14.31
CA GLY A 207 -19.06 -32.48 14.31
C GLY A 207 -20.00 -31.28 14.23
N PHE A 208 -19.56 -30.11 13.77
CA PHE A 208 -20.45 -28.98 13.51
C PHE A 208 -20.96 -29.01 12.07
N ASP A 209 -22.29 -29.03 11.90
CA ASP A 209 -22.95 -28.93 10.60
C ASP A 209 -22.59 -27.62 9.90
N ILE A 210 -22.07 -27.75 8.67
CA ILE A 210 -21.65 -26.63 7.83
C ILE A 210 -22.92 -26.08 7.16
N TRP A 211 -23.50 -25.01 7.71
CA TRP A 211 -24.52 -24.24 6.98
C TRP A 211 -23.88 -23.50 5.80
N PRO A 212 -24.49 -23.48 4.60
CA PRO A 212 -23.90 -22.86 3.43
C PRO A 212 -24.04 -21.33 3.51
N LEU A 213 -22.94 -20.64 3.75
CA LEU A 213 -22.84 -19.18 3.57
C LEU A 213 -22.03 -18.91 2.28
N TRP A 214 -22.71 -19.09 1.15
CA TRP A 214 -22.32 -18.52 -0.15
C TRP A 214 -23.60 -18.20 -0.93
N GLU A 215 -24.34 -17.18 -0.49
CA GLU A 215 -25.19 -16.39 -1.39
C GLU A 215 -25.09 -14.92 -0.97
N TYR A 216 -24.99 -14.06 -1.98
CA TYR A 216 -24.79 -12.61 -2.04
C TYR A 216 -23.34 -12.11 -2.07
#